data_AF-A0A916K4Q0-F1
#
_entry.id   AF-A0A916K4Q0-F1
#
_cell.length_a   1.000
_cell.length_b   1.000
_cell.length_c   1.000
_cell.angle_alpha   90.00
_cell.angle_beta   90.00
_cell.angle_gamma   90.00
#
_symmetry.space_group_name_H-M   'P 1'
#
loop_
_entity.id
_entity.type
_entity.pdbx_description
1 polymer ?
#
loop_
_entity_poly.entity_id
_entity_poly.type
_entity_poly.pdbx_seq_one_letter_code
_entity_poly.pdbx_strand_id
1 'polypeptide(L)'
;MNRSRYVPFERNRYFYGKLLTVRDFMSEQMYFMDKRRLLNRLLFGSGVITGLQVVAVDDKSVSVETGVALDALGREIVLPSPVTLKLSNMEGFTNNEYAKNVYLCIAYEEKGKEPMHTAATTGRDEGVSEYNRILESYRLFIREQPPSPAHEEYDDLIEHTSVWYGDPQLRILQTVPRYIEPGHTFDLRITIEKTLQTPQVAFEYVPEWSGVEAVEPLPEGKIAFMEPTDGAQTVYTMVIRMRALPLAAGETKRQGVLGAKVNTVRLVVGDILHPDLSSLRQTIEVSEQPAEQRMMQAFHTRSLDRATDSSAEPCVYLAKIDLLQMGATYVIDRVACLPFQDYVINPSILHKVLSARGKAAGETAGSAGIAQASPASVPKPAAFPDIKDEFRPVQEPLPQEYRPIVTGVAEISILPQEKKKWYERREKNFYSDEMEHGLGPGAIFLSACLSDEREEEEVLLPDMWNRKDVIYSGPHDVFAGSEYAMGLANVSVGWVLYPKKGTFRIGVRVHRKTERTRLRVRWWAVQASESEAAPASGSLPMIKTMQEAAVSRHEPV
;
A
#
# COMPACT_ATOMS: atom_id res chain seq x y z
N MET A 1 -23.75 8.20 2.00
CA MET A 1 -23.86 9.48 2.77
C MET A 1 -22.56 10.29 2.65
N ASN A 2 -22.60 11.55 2.23
CA ASN A 2 -21.43 12.45 2.14
C ASN A 2 -21.14 13.10 3.51
N ARG A 3 -20.58 12.34 4.45
CA ARG A 3 -20.14 12.88 5.74
C ARG A 3 -18.64 13.16 5.66
N SER A 4 -18.26 14.43 5.70
CA SER A 4 -16.86 14.87 5.68
C SER A 4 -16.16 14.73 7.04
N ARG A 5 -16.94 14.61 8.14
CA ARG A 5 -16.43 14.52 9.50
C ARG A 5 -16.70 13.14 10.12
N TYR A 6 -15.63 12.41 10.42
CA TYR A 6 -15.64 11.06 11.00
C TYR A 6 -15.72 11.03 12.53
N VAL A 7 -15.50 12.18 13.18
CA VAL A 7 -15.38 12.30 14.65
C VAL A 7 -16.53 13.11 15.25
N PRO A 8 -16.94 12.83 16.51
CA PRO A 8 -16.40 11.80 17.41
C PRO A 8 -16.83 10.37 17.03
N PHE A 9 -16.01 9.38 17.39
CA PHE A 9 -16.33 7.97 17.18
C PHE A 9 -17.20 7.43 18.30
N GLU A 10 -18.38 6.93 17.95
CA GLU A 10 -19.30 6.27 18.87
C GLU A 10 -19.48 4.81 18.43
N ARG A 11 -19.42 3.88 19.38
CA ARG A 11 -19.72 2.47 19.14
C ARG A 11 -20.74 1.97 20.11
N ASN A 12 -21.50 0.98 19.67
CA ASN A 12 -22.47 0.30 20.49
C ASN A 12 -21.78 -0.37 21.70
N ARG A 13 -22.33 -0.14 22.91
CA ARG A 13 -21.94 -0.86 24.13
C ARG A 13 -22.93 -1.98 24.39
N TYR A 14 -22.44 -3.21 24.32
CA TYR A 14 -23.20 -4.42 24.64
C TYR A 14 -23.30 -4.66 26.14
N PHE A 15 -24.49 -5.03 26.61
CA PHE A 15 -24.76 -5.49 27.97
C PHE A 15 -25.98 -6.42 27.98
N TYR A 16 -26.11 -7.24 29.02
CA TYR A 16 -27.16 -8.25 29.11
C TYR A 16 -28.56 -7.61 29.18
N GLY A 17 -29.51 -8.16 28.43
CA GLY A 17 -30.88 -7.64 28.34
C GLY A 17 -31.04 -6.38 27.48
N LYS A 18 -29.99 -5.90 26.81
CA LYS A 18 -30.09 -4.79 25.85
C LYS A 18 -30.87 -5.22 24.60
N LEU A 19 -31.94 -4.49 24.28
CA LEU A 19 -32.64 -4.64 23.00
C LEU A 19 -31.84 -3.92 21.89
N LEU A 20 -31.57 -4.61 20.79
CA LEU A 20 -30.85 -4.07 19.64
C LEU A 20 -31.82 -3.69 18.53
N THR A 21 -31.55 -2.57 17.89
CA THR A 21 -32.32 -2.03 16.76
C THR A 21 -31.44 -1.87 15.53
N VAL A 22 -32.03 -1.60 14.37
CA VAL A 22 -31.29 -1.28 13.13
C VAL A 22 -30.29 -0.14 13.36
N ARG A 23 -30.65 0.86 14.18
CA ARG A 23 -29.76 1.97 14.54
C ARG A 23 -28.46 1.49 15.18
N ASP A 24 -28.51 0.51 16.09
CA ASP A 24 -27.32 0.01 16.78
C ASP A 24 -26.35 -0.68 15.80
N PHE A 25 -26.88 -1.48 14.88
CA PHE A 25 -26.07 -2.14 13.84
C PHE A 25 -25.53 -1.16 12.79
N MET A 26 -26.30 -0.14 12.43
CA MET A 26 -25.80 0.95 11.56
C MET A 26 -24.67 1.72 12.23
N SER A 27 -24.79 2.03 13.53
CA SER A 27 -23.71 2.69 14.28
C SER A 27 -22.44 1.85 14.31
N GLU A 28 -22.53 0.52 14.38
CA GLU A 28 -21.35 -0.36 14.28
C GLU A 28 -20.70 -0.35 12.91
N GLN A 29 -21.48 -0.41 11.82
CA GLN A 29 -20.95 -0.29 10.46
C GLN A 29 -20.23 1.05 10.27
N MET A 30 -20.89 2.14 10.67
CA MET A 30 -20.32 3.49 10.59
C MET A 30 -19.04 3.61 11.41
N TYR A 31 -18.99 3.06 12.63
CA TYR A 31 -17.80 3.13 13.49
C TYR A 31 -16.55 2.56 12.81
N PHE A 32 -16.67 1.38 12.19
CA PHE A 32 -15.54 0.75 11.50
C PHE A 32 -15.20 1.46 10.19
N MET A 33 -16.21 1.84 9.40
CA MET A 33 -16.02 2.61 8.16
C MET A 33 -15.31 3.94 8.42
N ASP A 34 -15.79 4.70 9.40
CA ASP A 34 -15.25 6.02 9.74
C ASP A 34 -13.83 5.92 10.31
N LYS A 35 -13.54 4.89 11.11
CA LYS A 35 -12.16 4.62 11.57
C LYS A 35 -11.21 4.27 10.42
N ARG A 36 -11.63 3.38 9.53
CA ARG A 36 -10.83 2.96 8.36
C ARG A 36 -10.55 4.16 7.45
N ARG A 37 -11.60 4.92 7.12
CA ARG A 37 -11.50 6.14 6.31
C ARG A 37 -10.59 7.20 6.92
N LEU A 38 -10.72 7.45 8.23
CA LEU A 38 -9.83 8.39 8.92
C LEU A 38 -8.36 7.93 8.85
N LEU A 39 -8.08 6.65 9.12
CA LEU A 39 -6.71 6.12 9.06
C LEU A 39 -6.14 6.18 7.65
N ASN A 40 -6.93 5.77 6.64
CA ASN A 40 -6.53 5.85 5.25
C ASN A 40 -6.13 7.27 4.86
N ARG A 41 -6.98 8.24 5.21
CA ARG A 41 -6.75 9.64 4.92
C ARG A 41 -5.51 10.21 5.61
N LEU A 42 -5.32 9.94 6.90
CA LEU A 42 -4.24 10.55 7.68
C LEU A 42 -2.87 9.90 7.42
N LEU A 43 -2.83 8.61 7.09
CA LEU A 43 -1.59 7.85 6.92
C LEU A 43 -1.18 7.69 5.45
N PHE A 44 -2.14 7.52 4.55
CA PHE A 44 -1.90 7.18 3.15
C PHE A 44 -2.32 8.28 2.17
N GLY A 45 -3.27 9.13 2.57
CA GLY A 45 -3.80 10.19 1.73
C GLY A 45 -4.73 9.68 0.64
N SER A 46 -4.67 10.32 -0.53
CA SER A 46 -5.46 9.97 -1.71
C SER A 46 -4.58 9.66 -2.91
N GLY A 47 -5.10 8.85 -3.82
CA GLY A 47 -4.42 8.48 -5.05
C GLY A 47 -4.60 7.01 -5.42
N VAL A 48 -3.97 6.59 -6.51
CA VAL A 48 -3.96 5.21 -6.97
C VAL A 48 -3.00 4.38 -6.12
N ILE A 49 -3.48 3.25 -5.60
CA ILE A 49 -2.65 2.27 -4.89
C ILE A 49 -2.03 1.29 -5.89
N THR A 50 -2.85 0.76 -6.80
CA THR A 50 -2.43 -0.23 -7.80
C THR A 50 -3.44 -0.29 -8.94
N GLY A 51 -2.99 -0.61 -10.15
CA GLY A 51 -3.86 -0.75 -11.31
C GLY A 51 -4.40 0.59 -11.84
N LEU A 52 -5.65 0.60 -12.33
CA LEU A 52 -6.36 1.79 -12.83
C LEU A 52 -5.67 2.50 -14.00
N GLN A 53 -4.80 1.79 -14.74
CA GLN A 53 -4.19 2.34 -15.95
C GLN A 53 -5.26 2.62 -17.00
N VAL A 54 -5.10 3.74 -17.71
CA VAL A 54 -6.02 4.15 -18.78
C VAL A 54 -5.31 3.97 -20.11
N VAL A 55 -5.95 3.26 -21.04
CA VAL A 55 -5.39 2.98 -22.36
C VAL A 55 -6.38 3.42 -23.43
N ALA A 56 -5.90 4.11 -24.47
CA ALA A 56 -6.72 4.41 -25.65
C ALA A 56 -7.02 3.11 -26.41
N VAL A 57 -8.29 2.85 -26.71
CA VAL A 57 -8.73 1.65 -27.45
C VAL A 57 -8.95 1.99 -28.92
N ASP A 58 -9.58 3.14 -29.17
CA ASP A 58 -9.83 3.71 -30.49
C ASP A 58 -9.85 5.25 -30.41
N ASP A 59 -10.18 5.91 -31.52
CA ASP A 59 -10.22 7.37 -31.64
C ASP A 59 -11.19 8.08 -30.68
N LYS A 60 -12.10 7.36 -30.01
CA LYS A 60 -13.18 7.94 -29.17
C LYS A 60 -13.38 7.22 -27.84
N SER A 61 -12.63 6.15 -27.57
CA SER A 61 -12.86 5.26 -26.44
C SER A 61 -11.57 4.94 -25.70
N VAL A 62 -11.70 4.84 -24.38
CA VAL A 62 -10.61 4.47 -23.47
C VAL A 62 -11.02 3.27 -22.63
N SER A 63 -10.05 2.43 -22.26
CA SER A 63 -10.21 1.33 -21.30
C SER A 63 -9.54 1.69 -20.00
N VAL A 64 -10.21 1.42 -18.88
CA VAL A 64 -9.62 1.51 -17.53
C VAL A 64 -9.41 0.11 -17.00
N GLU A 65 -8.17 -0.21 -16.65
CA GLU A 65 -7.77 -1.51 -16.10
C GLU A 65 -8.18 -1.66 -14.63
N THR A 66 -8.28 -2.91 -14.18
CA THR A 66 -8.64 -3.22 -12.78
C THR A 66 -7.67 -2.58 -11.79
N GLY A 67 -8.17 -2.15 -10.64
CA GLY A 67 -7.29 -1.57 -9.62
C GLY A 67 -8.02 -0.96 -8.44
N VAL A 68 -7.25 -0.30 -7.58
CA VAL A 68 -7.72 0.29 -6.33
C VAL A 68 -7.12 1.67 -6.14
N ALA A 69 -7.95 2.61 -5.71
CA ALA A 69 -7.54 3.94 -5.29
C ALA A 69 -8.15 4.31 -3.93
N LEU A 70 -7.59 5.35 -3.30
CA LEU A 70 -8.18 6.06 -2.17
C LEU A 70 -8.57 7.46 -2.62
N ASP A 71 -9.75 7.92 -2.26
CA ASP A 71 -10.10 9.33 -2.42
C ASP A 71 -9.68 10.19 -1.21
N ALA A 72 -9.86 11.51 -1.32
CA ALA A 72 -9.52 12.45 -0.25
C ALA A 72 -10.35 12.26 1.03
N LEU A 73 -11.41 11.44 1.01
CA LEU A 73 -12.19 11.03 2.18
C LEU A 73 -11.73 9.67 2.73
N GLY A 74 -10.58 9.15 2.26
CA GLY A 74 -10.04 7.85 2.67
C GLY A 74 -10.90 6.66 2.27
N ARG A 75 -11.84 6.83 1.32
CA ARG A 75 -12.71 5.75 0.82
C ARG A 75 -11.97 4.94 -0.22
N GLU A 76 -12.02 3.62 -0.08
CA GLU A 76 -11.50 2.70 -1.07
C GLU A 76 -12.40 2.68 -2.30
N ILE A 77 -11.82 2.91 -3.47
CA ILE A 77 -12.48 2.82 -4.76
C ILE A 77 -11.90 1.61 -5.48
N VAL A 78 -12.70 0.58 -5.69
CA VAL A 78 -12.28 -0.67 -6.33
C VAL A 78 -12.92 -0.78 -7.70
N LEU A 79 -12.07 -0.95 -8.73
CA LEU A 79 -12.49 -1.32 -10.08
C LEU A 79 -12.17 -2.82 -10.28
N PRO A 80 -13.15 -3.73 -10.11
CA PRO A 80 -12.88 -5.17 -10.07
C PRO A 80 -12.69 -5.82 -11.45
N SER A 81 -13.18 -5.17 -12.52
CA SER A 81 -13.10 -5.65 -13.90
C SER A 81 -12.77 -4.48 -14.82
N PRO A 82 -12.01 -4.70 -15.92
CA PRO A 82 -11.68 -3.63 -16.85
C PRO A 82 -12.95 -3.13 -17.55
N VAL A 83 -13.00 -1.82 -17.83
CA VAL A 83 -14.18 -1.18 -18.45
C VAL A 83 -13.74 -0.31 -19.61
N THR A 84 -14.33 -0.55 -20.77
CA THR A 84 -14.17 0.30 -21.96
C THR A 84 -15.31 1.31 -22.04
N LEU A 85 -14.96 2.58 -22.17
CA LEU A 85 -15.88 3.70 -22.17
C LEU A 85 -15.63 4.59 -23.39
N LYS A 86 -16.71 4.93 -24.08
CA LYS A 86 -16.71 5.95 -25.13
C LYS A 86 -16.88 7.32 -24.49
N LEU A 87 -15.99 8.28 -24.76
CA LEU A 87 -15.99 9.58 -24.07
C LEU A 87 -17.32 10.33 -24.22
N SER A 88 -17.96 10.24 -25.39
CA SER A 88 -19.26 10.88 -25.67
C SER A 88 -20.42 10.40 -24.79
N ASN A 89 -20.29 9.23 -24.17
CA ASN A 89 -21.32 8.62 -23.34
C ASN A 89 -21.04 8.82 -21.84
N MET A 90 -19.90 9.43 -21.49
CA MET A 90 -19.51 9.62 -20.10
C MET A 90 -20.13 10.89 -19.54
N GLU A 91 -20.51 10.82 -18.27
CA GLU A 91 -20.99 11.97 -17.54
C GLU A 91 -19.92 13.07 -17.49
N GLY A 92 -20.31 14.33 -17.64
CA GLY A 92 -19.40 15.48 -17.61
C GLY A 92 -18.69 15.79 -18.94
N PHE A 93 -18.85 14.96 -19.98
CA PHE A 93 -18.33 15.27 -21.31
C PHE A 93 -19.29 16.16 -22.09
N THR A 94 -18.88 17.38 -22.46
CA THR A 94 -19.71 18.30 -23.27
C THR A 94 -19.33 18.29 -24.75
N ASN A 95 -20.34 18.17 -25.62
CA ASN A 95 -20.21 18.02 -27.08
C ASN A 95 -20.18 19.34 -27.87
N ASN A 96 -19.66 20.42 -27.28
CA ASN A 96 -19.77 21.77 -27.85
C ASN A 96 -18.44 22.33 -28.36
N GLU A 97 -17.33 21.98 -27.71
CA GLU A 97 -15.98 22.42 -28.07
C GLU A 97 -15.00 21.28 -27.76
N TYR A 98 -14.28 20.82 -28.79
CA TYR A 98 -13.40 19.66 -28.70
C TYR A 98 -11.91 20.00 -28.70
N ALA A 99 -11.57 21.27 -28.94
CA ALA A 99 -10.21 21.79 -28.80
C ALA A 99 -9.86 21.99 -27.32
N LYS A 100 -9.88 20.92 -26.54
CA LYS A 100 -9.69 20.95 -25.08
C LYS A 100 -9.05 19.67 -24.56
N ASN A 101 -8.47 19.78 -23.37
CA ASN A 101 -8.03 18.63 -22.61
C ASN A 101 -9.15 18.21 -21.67
N VAL A 102 -9.41 16.90 -21.58
CA VAL A 102 -10.38 16.36 -20.62
C VAL A 102 -9.69 15.39 -19.68
N TYR A 103 -10.24 15.26 -18.48
CA TYR A 103 -9.69 14.41 -17.43
C TYR A 103 -10.66 13.31 -17.08
N LEU A 104 -10.18 12.05 -17.12
CA LEU A 104 -10.93 10.91 -16.65
C LEU A 104 -10.75 10.77 -15.14
N CYS A 105 -11.86 10.79 -14.42
CA CYS A 105 -11.89 10.73 -12.97
C CYS A 105 -12.66 9.48 -12.50
N ILE A 106 -12.25 8.94 -11.35
CA ILE A 106 -12.98 7.90 -10.63
C ILE A 106 -13.38 8.40 -9.24
N ALA A 107 -14.63 8.16 -8.84
CA ALA A 107 -15.13 8.49 -7.52
C ALA A 107 -15.83 7.30 -6.87
N TYR A 108 -15.81 7.26 -5.54
CA TYR A 108 -16.57 6.30 -4.75
C TYR A 108 -18.08 6.55 -4.90
N GLU A 109 -18.85 5.48 -5.05
CA GLU A 109 -20.31 5.53 -5.16
C GLU A 109 -20.95 4.40 -4.34
N GLU A 110 -22.10 4.66 -3.70
CA GLU A 110 -22.90 3.64 -3.01
C GLU A 110 -24.20 3.42 -3.79
N LYS A 111 -24.54 2.17 -4.08
CA LYS A 111 -25.80 1.81 -4.74
C LYS A 111 -26.59 0.82 -3.91
N GLY A 112 -27.90 1.03 -3.79
CA GLY A 112 -28.81 0.04 -3.23
C GLY A 112 -28.83 -1.21 -4.12
N LYS A 113 -28.77 -2.39 -3.51
CA LYS A 113 -28.83 -3.69 -4.18
C LYS A 113 -29.88 -4.55 -3.49
N GLU A 114 -30.51 -5.45 -4.26
CA GLU A 114 -31.59 -6.33 -3.78
C GLU A 114 -32.77 -5.52 -3.22
N PRO A 115 -33.56 -4.85 -4.10
CA PRO A 115 -34.74 -4.10 -3.67
C PRO A 115 -35.74 -5.03 -2.98
N MET A 116 -36.31 -4.58 -1.87
CA MET A 116 -37.28 -5.31 -1.06
C MET A 116 -38.53 -4.48 -0.82
N HIS A 117 -39.67 -5.15 -0.78
CA HIS A 117 -40.94 -4.55 -0.36
C HIS A 117 -41.07 -4.63 1.16
N THR A 118 -41.25 -3.48 1.80
CA THR A 118 -41.35 -3.31 3.25
C THR A 118 -42.82 -3.07 3.59
N ALA A 119 -43.39 -3.91 4.46
CA ALA A 119 -44.80 -3.82 4.84
C ALA A 119 -45.16 -2.61 5.74
N ALA A 120 -44.18 -1.78 6.08
CA ALA A 120 -44.29 -0.73 7.10
C ALA A 120 -44.80 0.63 6.59
N THR A 121 -44.88 0.85 5.28
CA THR A 121 -45.38 2.12 4.72
C THR A 121 -46.86 1.99 4.37
N THR A 122 -47.72 2.20 5.37
CA THR A 122 -49.17 2.39 5.13
C THR A 122 -49.41 3.77 4.53
N GLY A 123 -49.10 3.93 3.25
CA GLY A 123 -49.29 5.17 2.51
C GLY A 123 -48.83 4.98 1.07
N ARG A 124 -49.78 5.07 0.14
CA ARG A 124 -49.66 4.81 -1.30
C ARG A 124 -48.38 5.39 -1.92
N ASP A 125 -47.45 4.52 -2.31
CA ASP A 125 -46.72 4.58 -3.58
C ASP A 125 -46.11 3.19 -3.87
N GLU A 126 -46.45 2.60 -5.02
CA GLU A 126 -45.93 1.31 -5.51
C GLU A 126 -44.50 1.46 -6.07
N GLY A 127 -43.60 2.05 -5.28
CA GLY A 127 -42.17 2.15 -5.57
C GLY A 127 -41.38 1.25 -4.63
N VAL A 128 -40.23 0.73 -5.09
CA VAL A 128 -39.23 0.01 -4.28
C VAL A 128 -39.07 0.70 -2.92
N SER A 129 -39.46 0.03 -1.84
CA SER A 129 -39.54 0.71 -0.54
C SER A 129 -38.21 0.75 0.18
N GLU A 130 -37.37 -0.29 0.11
CA GLU A 130 -35.99 -0.28 0.65
C GLU A 130 -35.05 -1.25 -0.11
N TYR A 131 -33.75 -1.20 0.17
CA TYR A 131 -32.74 -2.11 -0.39
C TYR A 131 -32.13 -2.99 0.70
N ASN A 132 -32.00 -4.29 0.44
CA ASN A 132 -31.44 -5.25 1.40
C ASN A 132 -29.92 -5.09 1.59
N ARG A 133 -29.21 -4.57 0.58
CA ARG A 133 -27.75 -4.39 0.62
C ARG A 133 -27.34 -3.04 0.06
N ILE A 134 -26.21 -2.54 0.55
CA ILE A 134 -25.48 -1.42 -0.05
C ILE A 134 -24.27 -2.00 -0.77
N LEU A 135 -24.16 -1.71 -2.06
CA LEU A 135 -22.99 -2.02 -2.88
C LEU A 135 -22.07 -0.79 -2.88
N GLU A 136 -20.92 -0.91 -2.26
CA GLU A 136 -19.80 0.00 -2.48
C GLU A 136 -19.29 -0.21 -3.91
N SER A 137 -19.29 0.86 -4.70
CA SER A 137 -19.02 0.86 -6.13
C SER A 137 -18.20 2.09 -6.52
N TYR A 138 -18.10 2.34 -7.81
CA TYR A 138 -17.36 3.46 -8.39
C TYR A 138 -18.19 4.13 -9.48
N ARG A 139 -17.86 5.39 -9.75
CA ARG A 139 -18.36 6.19 -10.85
C ARG A 139 -17.18 6.73 -11.66
N LEU A 140 -17.19 6.49 -12.96
CA LEU A 140 -16.24 7.06 -13.92
C LEU A 140 -16.91 8.21 -14.67
N PHE A 141 -16.23 9.36 -14.75
CA PHE A 141 -16.77 10.58 -15.35
C PHE A 141 -15.65 11.49 -15.86
N ILE A 142 -16.01 12.49 -16.67
CA ILE A 142 -15.11 13.49 -17.21
C ILE A 142 -15.18 14.79 -16.43
N ARG A 143 -14.02 15.40 -16.20
CA ARG A 143 -13.88 16.82 -15.87
C ARG A 143 -13.13 17.54 -16.99
N GLU A 144 -13.51 18.78 -17.27
CA GLU A 144 -12.83 19.63 -18.26
C GLU A 144 -11.78 20.54 -17.61
N GLN A 145 -11.79 20.63 -16.28
CA GLN A 145 -10.84 21.42 -15.51
C GLN A 145 -9.91 20.51 -14.71
N PRO A 146 -8.61 20.83 -14.64
CA PRO A 146 -7.68 20.15 -13.75
C PRO A 146 -8.02 20.44 -12.28
N PRO A 147 -7.53 19.63 -11.32
CA PRO A 147 -7.62 19.97 -9.91
C PRO A 147 -6.89 21.29 -9.60
N SER A 148 -7.41 22.00 -8.60
CA SER A 148 -6.68 23.12 -8.01
C SER A 148 -5.41 22.58 -7.33
N PRO A 149 -4.23 23.19 -7.51
CA PRO A 149 -2.99 22.73 -6.87
C PRO A 149 -3.10 22.71 -5.34
N ALA A 150 -3.96 23.55 -4.76
CA ALA A 150 -4.22 23.58 -3.32
C ALA A 150 -4.92 22.30 -2.79
N HIS A 151 -5.49 21.47 -3.68
CA HIS A 151 -6.10 20.19 -3.30
C HIS A 151 -5.09 19.03 -3.29
N GLU A 152 -3.88 19.23 -3.81
CA GLU A 152 -2.76 18.29 -3.73
C GLU A 152 -2.00 18.55 -2.41
N GLU A 153 -2.61 18.21 -1.26
CA GLU A 153 -2.15 18.67 0.07
C GLU A 153 -0.67 18.39 0.34
N TYR A 154 -0.15 17.23 -0.07
CA TYR A 154 1.26 16.88 0.16
C TYR A 154 2.21 17.70 -0.70
N ASP A 155 1.86 17.96 -1.95
CA ASP A 155 2.64 18.82 -2.82
C ASP A 155 2.56 20.26 -2.33
N ASP A 156 1.38 20.72 -1.89
CA ASP A 156 1.20 22.03 -1.27
C ASP A 156 1.91 22.16 0.10
N LEU A 157 2.34 21.08 0.76
CA LEU A 157 3.17 21.18 1.96
C LEU A 157 4.65 21.44 1.62
N ILE A 158 5.09 21.01 0.44
CA ILE A 158 6.51 21.04 0.04
C ILE A 158 6.76 22.25 -0.87
N GLU A 159 5.95 22.40 -1.89
CA GLU A 159 5.99 23.47 -2.88
C GLU A 159 4.72 24.33 -2.76
N HIS A 160 4.79 25.55 -3.27
CA HIS A 160 3.64 26.43 -3.42
C HIS A 160 3.46 26.70 -4.90
N THR A 161 2.37 26.18 -5.46
CA THR A 161 2.00 26.36 -6.87
C THR A 161 0.87 27.38 -6.98
N SER A 162 1.12 28.46 -7.72
CA SER A 162 0.14 29.50 -8.01
C SER A 162 -0.32 29.45 -9.45
N VAL A 163 -1.62 29.65 -9.67
CA VAL A 163 -2.21 29.74 -11.00
C VAL A 163 -2.24 31.21 -11.42
N TRP A 164 -1.47 31.56 -12.45
CA TRP A 164 -1.40 32.92 -13.00
C TRP A 164 -2.46 33.17 -14.07
N TYR A 165 -2.77 32.12 -14.83
CA TYR A 165 -3.81 32.10 -15.84
C TYR A 165 -4.38 30.69 -15.96
N GLY A 166 -5.67 30.57 -16.27
CA GLY A 166 -6.31 29.28 -16.46
C GLY A 166 -7.64 29.40 -17.18
N ASP A 167 -7.72 28.81 -18.36
CA ASP A 167 -8.94 28.53 -19.11
C ASP A 167 -8.90 27.07 -19.64
N PRO A 168 -9.92 26.58 -20.37
CA PRO A 168 -9.91 25.21 -20.90
C PRO A 168 -8.77 24.88 -21.88
N GLN A 169 -8.14 25.90 -22.48
CA GLN A 169 -7.13 25.76 -23.54
C GLN A 169 -5.69 26.03 -23.06
N LEU A 170 -5.51 26.81 -22.00
CA LEU A 170 -4.22 27.28 -21.52
C LEU A 170 -4.23 27.49 -20.00
N ARG A 171 -3.17 27.03 -19.34
CA ARG A 171 -2.91 27.23 -17.92
C ARG A 171 -1.45 27.61 -17.70
N ILE A 172 -1.22 28.61 -16.86
CA ILE A 172 0.12 29.09 -16.49
C ILE A 172 0.28 28.99 -14.98
N LEU A 173 1.29 28.24 -14.56
CA LEU A 173 1.60 27.93 -13.17
C LEU A 173 2.97 28.48 -12.80
N GLN A 174 3.10 28.99 -11.59
CA GLN A 174 4.40 29.27 -10.97
C GLN A 174 4.54 28.48 -9.68
N THR A 175 5.59 27.66 -9.61
CA THR A 175 5.89 26.77 -8.50
C THR A 175 7.23 27.13 -7.87
N VAL A 176 7.24 27.24 -6.54
CA VAL A 176 8.43 27.54 -5.72
C VAL A 176 8.43 26.67 -4.46
N PRO A 177 9.58 26.31 -3.88
CA PRO A 177 9.60 25.59 -2.60
C PRO A 177 9.10 26.48 -1.46
N ARG A 178 8.42 25.88 -0.48
CA ARG A 178 7.94 26.62 0.69
C ARG A 178 9.01 26.91 1.71
N TYR A 179 10.00 26.02 1.83
CA TYR A 179 11.04 26.07 2.85
C TYR A 179 12.41 26.11 2.19
N ILE A 180 13.18 27.16 2.46
CA ILE A 180 14.55 27.30 1.96
C ILE A 180 15.50 27.76 3.07
N GLU A 181 16.77 27.38 2.96
CA GLU A 181 17.83 27.81 3.87
C GLU A 181 18.53 29.08 3.33
N PRO A 182 19.03 29.96 4.21
CA PRO A 182 19.74 31.17 3.77
C PRO A 182 20.94 30.83 2.89
N GLY A 183 21.16 31.61 1.83
CA GLY A 183 22.28 31.43 0.91
C GLY A 183 22.14 30.25 -0.07
N HIS A 184 21.18 29.36 0.12
CA HIS A 184 20.95 28.22 -0.76
C HIS A 184 20.23 28.63 -2.04
N THR A 185 20.49 27.89 -3.11
CA THR A 185 19.83 28.04 -4.41
C THR A 185 18.59 27.17 -4.49
N PHE A 186 17.58 27.64 -5.22
CA PHE A 186 16.36 26.90 -5.50
C PHE A 186 15.81 27.23 -6.88
N ASP A 187 14.88 26.42 -7.36
CA ASP A 187 14.28 26.59 -8.68
C ASP A 187 12.91 27.26 -8.56
N LEU A 188 12.72 28.38 -9.29
CA LEU A 188 11.41 28.92 -9.62
C LEU A 188 10.99 28.31 -10.96
N ARG A 189 9.91 27.54 -10.94
CA ARG A 189 9.41 26.85 -12.13
C ARG A 189 8.17 27.56 -12.67
N ILE A 190 8.18 27.90 -13.95
CA ILE A 190 7.00 28.36 -14.68
C ILE A 190 6.58 27.23 -15.63
N THR A 191 5.38 26.72 -15.43
CA THR A 191 4.81 25.65 -16.24
C THR A 191 3.65 26.19 -17.05
N ILE A 192 3.71 26.01 -18.36
CA ILE A 192 2.68 26.42 -19.31
C ILE A 192 2.08 25.15 -19.90
N GLU A 193 0.82 24.88 -19.59
CA GLU A 193 0.06 23.74 -20.08
C GLU A 193 -0.95 24.25 -21.11
N LYS A 194 -0.92 23.72 -22.33
CA LYS A 194 -1.84 24.11 -23.41
C LYS A 194 -2.47 22.90 -24.09
N THR A 195 -3.51 23.13 -24.88
CA THR A 195 -4.05 22.11 -25.80
C THR A 195 -3.23 22.07 -27.08
N LEU A 196 -3.36 20.99 -27.86
CA LEU A 196 -2.68 20.83 -29.15
C LEU A 196 -3.07 21.90 -30.17
N GLN A 197 -4.29 22.42 -30.07
CA GLN A 197 -4.84 23.40 -31.01
C GLN A 197 -4.66 24.85 -30.53
N THR A 198 -4.16 25.05 -29.31
CA THR A 198 -3.82 26.38 -28.79
C THR A 198 -2.66 26.96 -29.60
N PRO A 199 -2.81 28.18 -30.17
CA PRO A 199 -1.74 28.88 -30.89
C PRO A 199 -0.47 29.09 -30.05
N GLN A 200 0.57 29.65 -30.67
CA GLN A 200 1.82 29.95 -29.98
C GLN A 200 1.59 30.86 -28.77
N VAL A 201 2.18 30.49 -27.64
CA VAL A 201 2.06 31.23 -26.39
C VAL A 201 3.33 32.03 -26.10
N ALA A 202 3.17 33.31 -25.80
CA ALA A 202 4.22 34.15 -25.23
C ALA A 202 3.75 34.73 -23.90
N PHE A 203 4.58 34.61 -22.87
CA PHE A 203 4.26 35.04 -21.51
C PHE A 203 5.44 35.82 -20.93
N GLU A 204 5.21 37.05 -20.48
CA GLU A 204 6.24 37.86 -19.85
C GLU A 204 5.75 38.62 -18.62
N TYR A 205 6.65 38.85 -17.66
CA TYR A 205 6.43 39.77 -16.55
C TYR A 205 7.73 40.36 -15.99
N VAL A 206 7.62 41.50 -15.31
CA VAL A 206 8.73 42.09 -14.55
C VAL A 206 8.64 41.61 -13.09
N PRO A 207 9.68 40.93 -12.56
CA PRO A 207 9.65 40.44 -11.19
C PRO A 207 9.67 41.57 -10.15
N GLU A 208 8.90 41.39 -9.07
CA GLU A 208 8.96 42.18 -7.85
C GLU A 208 9.26 41.21 -6.69
N TRP A 209 10.55 41.05 -6.39
CA TRP A 209 11.04 40.08 -5.41
C TRP A 209 11.61 40.74 -4.17
N SER A 210 11.49 40.07 -3.03
CA SER A 210 12.07 40.48 -1.75
C SER A 210 12.64 39.27 -1.02
N GLY A 211 13.82 39.42 -0.42
CA GLY A 211 14.50 38.34 0.30
C GLY A 211 15.09 37.23 -0.57
N VAL A 212 14.97 37.33 -1.89
CA VAL A 212 15.51 36.38 -2.88
C VAL A 212 16.03 37.13 -4.10
N GLU A 213 16.93 36.51 -4.85
CA GLU A 213 17.49 37.03 -6.10
C GLU A 213 17.65 35.91 -7.13
N ALA A 214 17.71 36.25 -8.42
CA ALA A 214 18.12 35.29 -9.44
C ALA A 214 19.64 35.07 -9.37
N VAL A 215 20.08 33.84 -9.59
CA VAL A 215 21.52 33.49 -9.65
C VAL A 215 22.17 34.12 -10.88
N GLU A 216 21.44 34.13 -11.99
CA GLU A 216 21.85 34.73 -13.26
C GLU A 216 21.01 36.00 -13.52
N PRO A 217 21.61 37.06 -14.10
CA PRO A 217 20.87 38.27 -14.42
C PRO A 217 19.81 37.98 -15.47
N LEU A 218 18.58 38.42 -15.20
CA LEU A 218 17.47 38.24 -16.12
C LEU A 218 17.66 39.09 -17.39
N PRO A 219 17.42 38.54 -18.60
CA PRO A 219 17.39 39.31 -19.83
C PRO A 219 16.36 40.45 -19.73
N GLU A 220 16.80 41.69 -20.00
CA GLU A 220 15.98 42.91 -19.85
C GLU A 220 15.33 43.12 -18.46
N GLY A 221 15.80 42.40 -17.43
CA GLY A 221 15.17 42.41 -16.11
C GLY A 221 13.76 41.81 -16.08
N LYS A 222 13.42 40.95 -17.05
CA LYS A 222 12.09 40.32 -17.17
C LYS A 222 12.22 38.80 -17.14
N ILE A 223 11.13 38.16 -16.77
CA ILE A 223 10.91 36.75 -17.07
C ILE A 223 10.07 36.71 -18.33
N ALA A 224 10.60 36.08 -19.38
CA ALA A 224 9.94 35.97 -20.66
C ALA A 224 10.04 34.54 -21.17
N PHE A 225 8.90 33.98 -21.51
CA PHE A 225 8.76 32.72 -22.23
C PHE A 225 8.15 33.01 -23.60
N MET A 226 8.73 32.41 -24.63
CA MET A 226 8.18 32.37 -25.97
C MET A 226 8.22 30.95 -26.46
N GLU A 227 7.06 30.44 -26.89
CA GLU A 227 6.97 29.09 -27.44
C GLU A 227 7.86 28.97 -28.70
N PRO A 228 8.72 27.94 -28.80
CA PRO A 228 9.51 27.69 -30.00
C PRO A 228 8.64 27.49 -31.24
N THR A 229 9.10 27.94 -32.41
CA THR A 229 8.33 27.85 -33.66
C THR A 229 8.00 26.41 -34.09
N ASP A 230 8.86 25.44 -33.73
CA ASP A 230 8.67 23.99 -33.94
C ASP A 230 8.03 23.28 -32.73
N GLY A 231 7.38 24.03 -31.82
CA GLY A 231 6.83 23.51 -30.58
C GLY A 231 5.68 22.52 -30.79
N ALA A 232 5.94 21.23 -30.61
CA ALA A 232 4.93 20.16 -30.62
C ALA A 232 4.48 19.73 -29.20
N GLN A 233 4.92 20.44 -28.15
CA GLN A 233 4.65 20.05 -26.77
C GLN A 233 3.38 20.74 -26.24
N THR A 234 2.62 20.02 -25.42
CA THR A 234 1.44 20.55 -24.71
C THR A 234 1.79 21.05 -23.31
N VAL A 235 3.02 20.82 -22.85
CA VAL A 235 3.52 21.28 -21.56
C VAL A 235 4.94 21.81 -21.74
N TYR A 236 5.17 23.06 -21.38
CA TYR A 236 6.47 23.70 -21.36
C TYR A 236 6.85 24.07 -19.93
N THR A 237 8.12 23.85 -19.57
CA THR A 237 8.64 24.19 -18.25
C THR A 237 9.88 25.04 -18.39
N MET A 238 9.80 26.28 -17.91
CA MET A 238 10.92 27.19 -17.76
C MET A 238 11.37 27.22 -16.31
N VAL A 239 12.68 27.06 -16.07
CA VAL A 239 13.26 27.05 -14.72
C VAL A 239 14.19 28.24 -14.57
N ILE A 240 13.95 29.06 -13.56
CA ILE A 240 14.83 30.15 -13.16
C ILE A 240 15.51 29.76 -11.86
N ARG A 241 16.84 29.70 -11.87
CA ARG A 241 17.63 29.46 -10.66
C ARG A 241 17.67 30.70 -9.80
N MET A 242 17.17 30.55 -8.59
CA MET A 242 17.05 31.58 -7.57
C MET A 242 18.00 31.29 -6.41
N ARG A 243 18.27 32.29 -5.59
CA ARG A 243 19.03 32.19 -4.33
C ARG A 243 18.32 32.95 -3.22
N ALA A 244 18.21 32.32 -2.06
CA ALA A 244 17.71 32.99 -0.86
C ALA A 244 18.80 33.91 -0.29
N LEU A 245 18.46 35.17 -0.04
CA LEU A 245 19.42 36.12 0.54
C LEU A 245 19.76 35.74 1.99
N PRO A 246 20.98 36.02 2.47
CA PRO A 246 21.33 35.84 3.87
C PRO A 246 20.38 36.58 4.82
N LEU A 247 20.17 36.00 6.00
CA LEU A 247 19.43 36.64 7.07
C LEU A 247 20.26 37.77 7.70
N ALA A 248 19.59 38.80 8.22
CA ALA A 248 20.29 39.86 8.95
C ALA A 248 20.76 39.33 10.32
N ALA A 249 21.78 39.97 10.91
CA ALA A 249 22.29 39.58 12.22
C ALA A 249 21.17 39.61 13.28
N GLY A 250 20.91 38.45 13.90
CA GLY A 250 19.84 38.27 14.90
C GLY A 250 18.48 37.83 14.35
N GLU A 251 18.32 37.72 13.04
CA GLU A 251 17.10 37.21 12.40
C GLU A 251 17.22 35.69 12.19
N THR A 252 16.27 34.92 12.73
CA THR A 252 16.26 33.44 12.62
C THR A 252 15.36 32.93 11.48
N LYS A 253 14.47 33.80 10.97
CA LYS A 253 13.47 33.49 9.96
C LYS A 253 13.01 34.75 9.21
N ARG A 254 12.84 34.63 7.89
CA ARG A 254 12.32 35.67 6.99
C ARG A 254 11.31 35.09 6.01
N GLN A 255 10.33 35.90 5.59
CA GLN A 255 9.52 35.58 4.41
C GLN A 255 10.12 36.23 3.16
N GLY A 256 10.52 35.39 2.21
CA GLY A 256 10.81 35.83 0.85
C GLY A 256 9.50 36.02 0.09
N VAL A 257 9.42 37.05 -0.75
CA VAL A 257 8.25 37.33 -1.58
C VAL A 257 8.66 37.22 -3.04
N LEU A 258 7.90 36.44 -3.80
CA LEU A 258 8.04 36.31 -5.25
C LEU A 258 6.73 36.72 -5.92
N GLY A 259 6.79 37.65 -6.85
CA GLY A 259 5.63 38.05 -7.64
C GLY A 259 6.02 38.87 -8.84
N ALA A 260 5.02 39.34 -9.56
CA ALA A 260 5.18 40.32 -10.62
C ALA A 260 4.86 41.73 -10.12
N LYS A 261 5.57 42.71 -10.69
CA LYS A 261 5.18 44.11 -10.59
C LYS A 261 3.80 44.31 -11.21
N VAL A 262 2.96 45.09 -10.54
CA VAL A 262 1.59 45.38 -10.98
C VAL A 262 1.58 45.89 -12.42
N ASN A 263 0.64 45.39 -13.23
CA ASN A 263 0.44 45.74 -14.65
C ASN A 263 1.63 45.44 -15.58
N THR A 264 2.54 44.53 -15.19
CA THR A 264 3.65 44.11 -16.07
C THR A 264 3.46 42.74 -16.69
N VAL A 265 2.48 41.97 -16.21
CA VAL A 265 2.19 40.63 -16.74
C VAL A 265 1.51 40.77 -18.10
N ARG A 266 2.04 40.10 -19.12
CA ARG A 266 1.48 40.04 -20.45
C ARG A 266 1.44 38.60 -20.94
N LEU A 267 0.28 38.21 -21.46
CA LEU A 267 0.07 36.92 -22.11
C LEU A 267 -0.45 37.17 -23.51
N VAL A 268 0.25 36.61 -24.49
CA VAL A 268 -0.15 36.62 -25.90
C VAL A 268 -0.37 35.18 -26.33
N VAL A 269 -1.55 34.91 -26.90
CA VAL A 269 -1.90 33.63 -27.49
C VAL A 269 -2.19 33.86 -28.97
N GLY A 270 -1.30 33.38 -29.84
CA GLY A 270 -1.30 33.75 -31.26
C GLY A 270 -1.06 35.24 -31.42
N ASP A 271 -2.08 35.97 -31.88
CA ASP A 271 -2.05 37.43 -32.04
C ASP A 271 -2.89 38.18 -31.00
N ILE A 272 -3.51 37.45 -30.06
CA ILE A 272 -4.45 38.01 -29.08
C ILE A 272 -3.70 38.28 -27.78
N LEU A 273 -3.70 39.55 -27.36
CA LEU A 273 -3.26 39.95 -26.02
C LEU A 273 -4.40 39.72 -25.03
N HIS A 274 -4.11 39.02 -23.94
CA HIS A 274 -5.03 38.82 -22.82
C HIS A 274 -4.79 39.91 -21.75
N PRO A 275 -5.67 40.93 -21.65
CA PRO A 275 -5.64 41.88 -20.54
C PRO A 275 -6.20 41.20 -19.28
N ASP A 276 -5.76 41.61 -18.09
CA ASP A 276 -6.25 41.14 -16.78
C ASP A 276 -5.66 39.82 -16.25
N LEU A 277 -4.33 39.74 -16.24
CA LEU A 277 -3.63 38.77 -15.39
C LEU A 277 -3.47 39.35 -13.99
N SER A 278 -3.95 38.62 -12.98
CA SER A 278 -3.78 39.00 -11.58
C SER A 278 -2.30 38.97 -11.21
N SER A 279 -1.77 40.06 -10.66
CA SER A 279 -0.42 40.07 -10.09
C SER A 279 -0.45 39.22 -8.80
N LEU A 280 0.09 38.01 -8.87
CA LEU A 280 0.10 37.10 -7.75
C LEU A 280 1.41 37.27 -6.96
N ARG A 281 1.30 37.27 -5.62
CA ARG A 281 2.43 37.27 -4.70
C ARG A 281 2.47 35.92 -3.98
N GLN A 282 3.54 35.19 -4.17
CA GLN A 282 3.86 33.98 -3.43
C GLN A 282 4.88 34.29 -2.35
N THR A 283 4.80 33.57 -1.25
CA THR A 283 5.77 33.67 -0.16
C THR A 283 6.53 32.37 0.00
N ILE A 284 7.80 32.49 0.36
CA ILE A 284 8.66 31.38 0.76
C ILE A 284 9.24 31.67 2.14
N GLU A 285 9.53 30.61 2.88
CA GLU A 285 10.07 30.71 4.23
C GLU A 285 11.57 30.43 4.24
N VAL A 286 12.35 31.47 4.51
CA VAL A 286 13.81 31.41 4.66
C VAL A 286 14.16 31.28 6.14
N SER A 287 14.83 30.20 6.55
CA SER A 287 15.25 29.99 7.94
C SER A 287 16.48 29.09 8.03
N GLU A 288 17.32 29.28 9.05
CA GLU A 288 18.50 28.44 9.33
C GLU A 288 18.15 26.98 9.65
N GLN A 289 16.89 26.70 10.00
CA GLN A 289 16.43 25.33 10.22
C GLN A 289 16.33 24.55 8.90
N PRO A 290 16.84 23.31 8.85
CA PRO A 290 16.79 22.48 7.65
C PRO A 290 15.39 22.36 7.07
N ALA A 291 15.27 22.50 5.75
CA ALA A 291 13.98 22.51 5.07
C ALA A 291 13.16 21.23 5.34
N GLU A 292 13.81 20.07 5.32
CA GLU A 292 13.18 18.76 5.57
C GLU A 292 12.55 18.68 6.97
N GLN A 293 13.24 19.19 8.00
CA GLN A 293 12.71 19.21 9.37
C GLN A 293 11.46 20.08 9.48
N ARG A 294 11.45 21.22 8.76
CA ARG A 294 10.30 22.12 8.73
C ARG A 294 9.12 21.53 7.97
N MET A 295 9.35 20.82 6.87
CA MET A 295 8.31 20.06 6.15
C MET A 295 7.67 19.02 7.07
N MET A 296 8.48 18.20 7.75
CA MET A 296 8.00 17.20 8.71
C MET A 296 7.24 17.85 9.88
N GLN A 297 7.75 18.96 10.42
CA GLN A 297 7.08 19.70 11.47
C GLN A 297 5.73 20.26 10.99
N ALA A 298 5.65 20.83 9.79
CA ALA A 298 4.41 21.34 9.21
C ALA A 298 3.37 20.22 9.02
N PHE A 299 3.80 19.04 8.56
CA PHE A 299 2.94 17.87 8.45
C PHE A 299 2.38 17.39 9.80
N HIS A 300 3.18 17.40 10.87
CA HIS A 300 2.74 16.93 12.19
C HIS A 300 1.98 17.98 13.02
N THR A 301 2.21 19.27 12.77
CA THR A 301 1.58 20.36 13.54
C THR A 301 0.27 20.86 12.96
N ARG A 302 -0.13 20.39 11.77
CA ARG A 302 -1.43 20.70 11.16
C ARG A 302 -2.60 20.28 12.06
N SER A 303 -3.68 21.07 12.05
CA SER A 303 -4.90 20.71 12.77
C SER A 303 -5.59 19.51 12.12
N LEU A 304 -6.38 18.77 12.91
CA LEU A 304 -7.19 17.68 12.38
C LEU A 304 -8.18 18.18 11.31
N ASP A 305 -8.78 19.36 11.50
CA ASP A 305 -9.70 19.93 10.53
C ASP A 305 -9.00 20.20 9.18
N ARG A 306 -7.74 20.68 9.19
CA ARG A 306 -6.95 20.88 7.96
C ARG A 306 -6.55 19.56 7.31
N ALA A 307 -6.08 18.59 8.11
CA ALA A 307 -5.77 17.24 7.63
C ALA A 307 -7.01 16.45 7.16
N THR A 308 -8.21 16.93 7.53
CA THR A 308 -9.50 16.37 7.10
C THR A 308 -10.30 17.31 6.19
N ASP A 309 -9.65 18.30 5.59
CA ASP A 309 -10.24 19.16 4.57
C ASP A 309 -10.23 18.52 3.18
N SER A 310 -11.35 18.58 2.46
CA SER A 310 -11.52 17.95 1.15
C SER A 310 -12.56 18.72 0.33
N SER A 311 -12.45 18.64 -0.99
CA SER A 311 -13.52 19.06 -1.89
C SER A 311 -14.85 18.33 -1.59
N ALA A 312 -15.97 18.97 -1.96
CA ALA A 312 -17.32 18.43 -1.75
C ALA A 312 -17.58 17.13 -2.52
N GLU A 313 -16.93 16.96 -3.67
CA GLU A 313 -17.01 15.77 -4.53
C GLU A 313 -15.61 15.25 -4.84
N PRO A 314 -15.01 14.49 -3.90
CA PRO A 314 -13.67 13.99 -4.06
C PRO A 314 -13.64 12.86 -5.09
N CYS A 315 -12.63 12.91 -5.93
CA CYS A 315 -12.35 11.91 -6.97
C CYS A 315 -10.83 11.81 -7.16
N VAL A 316 -10.41 10.75 -7.84
CA VAL A 316 -9.02 10.56 -8.25
C VAL A 316 -8.92 10.75 -9.77
N TYR A 317 -7.95 11.54 -10.22
CA TYR A 317 -7.70 11.81 -11.64
C TYR A 317 -6.84 10.70 -12.24
N LEU A 318 -7.43 9.87 -13.10
CA LEU A 318 -6.76 8.70 -13.67
C LEU A 318 -5.96 9.02 -14.93
N ALA A 319 -6.45 9.93 -15.77
CA ALA A 319 -5.76 10.32 -16.99
C ALA A 319 -6.13 11.72 -17.48
N LYS A 320 -5.17 12.37 -18.13
CA LYS A 320 -5.40 13.51 -19.03
C LYS A 320 -5.53 12.97 -20.45
N ILE A 321 -6.58 13.37 -21.15
CA ILE A 321 -6.87 12.98 -22.52
C ILE A 321 -6.85 14.24 -23.37
N ASP A 322 -5.86 14.31 -24.26
CA ASP A 322 -5.71 15.41 -25.21
C ASP A 322 -6.61 15.11 -26.42
N LEU A 323 -7.59 15.99 -26.66
CA LEU A 323 -8.53 15.85 -27.76
C LEU A 323 -8.14 16.76 -28.91
N LEU A 324 -8.41 16.29 -30.12
CA LEU A 324 -8.21 17.03 -31.35
C LEU A 324 -9.54 17.17 -32.09
N GLN A 325 -9.95 18.42 -32.34
CA GLN A 325 -11.18 18.73 -33.05
C GLN A 325 -11.06 18.44 -34.56
N MET A 326 -11.95 17.58 -35.05
CA MET A 326 -12.10 17.18 -36.45
C MET A 326 -13.50 17.54 -36.94
N GLY A 327 -13.67 18.78 -37.40
CA GLY A 327 -14.96 19.34 -37.80
C GLY A 327 -15.94 19.39 -36.62
N ALA A 328 -17.07 18.70 -36.75
CA ALA A 328 -18.08 18.55 -35.69
C ALA A 328 -17.84 17.34 -34.77
N THR A 329 -16.68 16.69 -34.90
CA THR A 329 -16.30 15.52 -34.10
C THR A 329 -14.94 15.71 -33.45
N TYR A 330 -14.52 14.75 -32.62
CA TYR A 330 -13.20 14.72 -32.00
C TYR A 330 -12.51 13.37 -32.24
N VAL A 331 -11.20 13.39 -32.10
CA VAL A 331 -10.33 12.22 -32.02
C VAL A 331 -9.46 12.35 -30.77
N ILE A 332 -9.21 11.23 -30.09
CA ILE A 332 -8.22 11.12 -29.02
C ILE A 332 -6.83 11.14 -29.65
N ASP A 333 -6.03 12.16 -29.34
CA ASP A 333 -4.64 12.23 -29.80
C ASP A 333 -3.72 11.48 -28.83
N ARG A 334 -3.82 11.81 -27.54
CA ARG A 334 -2.95 11.27 -26.50
C ARG A 334 -3.70 11.02 -25.20
N VAL A 335 -3.33 9.93 -24.53
CA VAL A 335 -3.73 9.63 -23.15
C VAL A 335 -2.49 9.62 -22.27
N ALA A 336 -2.46 10.50 -21.26
CA ALA A 336 -1.42 10.55 -20.25
C ALA A 336 -1.99 10.06 -18.91
N CYS A 337 -1.55 8.90 -18.46
CA CYS A 337 -1.95 8.32 -17.17
C CYS A 337 -1.40 9.13 -16.00
N LEU A 338 -2.22 9.28 -14.97
CA LEU A 338 -1.89 9.92 -13.68
C LEU A 338 -1.11 11.23 -13.85
N PRO A 339 -1.70 12.23 -14.53
CA PRO A 339 -1.02 13.48 -14.90
C PRO A 339 -0.50 14.26 -13.68
N PHE A 340 -1.13 14.09 -12.52
CA PHE A 340 -0.78 14.75 -11.25
C PHE A 340 0.02 13.87 -10.30
N GLN A 341 0.40 12.65 -10.72
CA GLN A 341 1.16 11.71 -9.89
C GLN A 341 0.52 11.39 -8.54
N ASP A 342 -0.82 11.38 -8.48
CA ASP A 342 -1.63 11.00 -7.32
C ASP A 342 -1.46 9.49 -7.00
N TYR A 343 -0.36 9.14 -6.33
CA TYR A 343 -0.07 7.79 -5.88
C TYR A 343 -0.16 7.67 -4.36
N VAL A 344 -0.75 6.58 -3.90
CA VAL A 344 -0.59 6.16 -2.51
C VAL A 344 0.74 5.41 -2.39
N ILE A 345 1.75 6.08 -1.82
CA ILE A 345 3.10 5.53 -1.73
C ILE A 345 3.18 4.49 -0.60
N ASN A 346 3.50 3.25 -0.97
CA ASN A 346 3.73 2.20 0.01
C ASN A 346 5.10 2.42 0.73
N PRO A 347 5.15 2.49 2.07
CA PRO A 347 6.41 2.74 2.79
C PRO A 347 7.50 1.68 2.53
N SER A 348 7.10 0.42 2.29
CA SER A 348 8.06 -0.66 2.02
C SER A 348 8.71 -0.52 0.65
N ILE A 349 7.96 -0.08 -0.38
CA ILE A 349 8.57 0.17 -1.70
C ILE A 349 9.46 1.40 -1.65
N LEU A 350 9.02 2.46 -0.96
CA LEU A 350 9.82 3.67 -0.77
C LEU A 350 11.15 3.37 -0.08
N HIS A 351 11.13 2.62 1.03
CA HIS A 351 12.34 2.21 1.73
C HIS A 351 13.29 1.41 0.82
N LYS A 352 12.77 0.47 0.02
CA LYS A 352 13.58 -0.31 -0.93
C LYS A 352 14.22 0.59 -2.01
N VAL A 353 13.46 1.54 -2.56
CA VAL A 353 13.95 2.49 -3.58
C VAL A 353 15.05 3.39 -3.01
N LEU A 354 14.84 3.96 -1.82
CA LEU A 354 15.83 4.81 -1.15
C LEU A 354 17.10 4.02 -0.79
N SER A 355 16.95 2.79 -0.28
CA SER A 355 18.07 1.90 0.04
C SER A 355 18.89 1.52 -1.20
N ALA A 356 18.23 1.32 -2.35
CA ALA A 356 18.92 1.04 -3.60
C ALA A 356 19.73 2.25 -4.10
N ARG A 357 19.21 3.47 -3.97
CA ARG A 357 19.95 4.71 -4.30
C ARG A 357 21.18 4.90 -3.42
N GLY A 358 21.07 4.62 -2.12
CA GLY A 358 22.21 4.67 -1.20
C GLY A 358 23.35 3.71 -1.57
N LYS A 359 23.02 2.53 -2.11
CA LYS A 359 24.01 1.57 -2.63
C LYS A 359 24.69 2.07 -3.91
N ALA A 360 23.94 2.71 -4.82
CA ALA A 360 24.50 3.27 -6.06
C ALA A 360 25.41 4.49 -5.82
N ALA A 361 25.12 5.32 -4.80
CA ALA A 361 25.98 6.45 -4.43
C ALA A 361 27.27 6.03 -3.67
N GLY A 362 27.27 4.83 -3.08
CA GLY A 362 28.38 4.30 -2.29
C GLY A 362 29.55 3.70 -3.10
N GLU A 363 29.40 3.49 -4.41
CA GLU A 363 30.46 2.89 -5.25
C GLU A 363 31.49 3.91 -5.77
N THR A 364 31.30 5.22 -5.53
CA THR A 364 32.27 6.28 -5.90
C THR A 364 33.01 6.93 -4.73
N ALA A 365 32.77 6.50 -3.48
CA ALA A 365 33.51 7.00 -2.32
C ALA A 365 34.45 5.92 -1.79
N GLY A 366 35.74 6.11 -2.04
CA GLY A 366 36.82 5.23 -1.61
C GLY A 366 36.77 4.92 -0.11
N SER A 367 37.17 3.69 0.19
CA SER A 367 37.43 3.11 1.50
C SER A 367 37.95 4.11 2.53
N ALA A 368 37.10 4.47 3.50
CA ALA A 368 37.50 4.99 4.79
C ALA A 368 36.77 4.18 5.87
N GLY A 369 37.55 3.56 6.75
CA GLY A 369 37.09 2.54 7.70
C GLY A 369 35.98 3.02 8.60
N ILE A 370 34.89 2.25 8.63
CA ILE A 370 33.84 2.38 9.65
C ILE A 370 34.28 1.58 10.86
N ALA A 371 34.54 2.30 11.96
CA ALA A 371 34.77 1.72 13.27
C ALA A 371 33.56 0.87 13.67
N GLN A 372 33.83 -0.37 14.09
CA GLN A 372 32.84 -1.26 14.69
C GLN A 372 32.30 -0.63 15.97
N ALA A 373 31.05 -0.18 15.93
CA ALA A 373 30.29 0.06 17.14
C ALA A 373 29.81 -1.28 17.69
N SER A 374 30.21 -1.59 18.93
CA SER A 374 29.75 -2.78 19.66
C SER A 374 28.22 -2.78 19.76
N PRO A 375 27.55 -3.93 19.56
CA PRO A 375 26.10 -3.99 19.64
C PRO A 375 25.66 -3.72 21.08
N ALA A 376 24.84 -2.68 21.25
CA ALA A 376 24.08 -2.49 22.48
C ALA A 376 23.16 -3.70 22.68
N SER A 377 23.18 -4.28 23.88
CA SER A 377 22.30 -5.37 24.27
C SER A 377 20.84 -4.92 24.15
N VAL A 378 20.12 -5.45 23.16
CA VAL A 378 18.67 -5.27 23.03
C VAL A 378 18.02 -5.97 24.22
N PRO A 379 17.23 -5.29 25.06
CA PRO A 379 16.44 -5.97 26.08
C PRO A 379 15.40 -6.85 25.37
N LYS A 380 15.28 -8.11 25.83
CA LYS A 380 14.20 -9.02 25.42
C LYS A 380 12.86 -8.26 25.42
N PRO A 381 12.08 -8.26 24.32
CA PRO A 381 10.73 -7.73 24.39
C PRO A 381 9.95 -8.52 25.43
N ALA A 382 9.31 -7.81 26.36
CA ALA A 382 8.34 -8.41 27.26
C ALA A 382 7.26 -9.10 26.41
N ALA A 383 6.88 -10.31 26.82
CA ALA A 383 5.83 -11.05 26.14
C ALA A 383 4.57 -10.17 26.04
N PHE A 384 3.97 -10.13 24.84
CA PHE A 384 2.65 -9.54 24.67
C PHE A 384 1.70 -10.17 25.69
N PRO A 385 0.98 -9.38 26.50
CA PRO A 385 -0.02 -9.94 27.40
C PRO A 385 -1.07 -10.70 26.58
N ASP A 386 -1.36 -11.94 26.98
CA ASP A 386 -2.35 -12.79 26.32
C ASP A 386 -3.72 -12.13 26.47
N ILE A 387 -4.32 -11.70 25.35
CA ILE A 387 -5.64 -11.04 25.28
C ILE A 387 -6.75 -11.89 25.94
N LYS A 388 -6.49 -13.17 26.22
CA LYS A 388 -7.37 -14.05 26.99
C LYS A 388 -7.55 -13.67 28.46
N ASP A 389 -6.65 -12.87 29.04
CA ASP A 389 -6.74 -12.49 30.45
C ASP A 389 -7.67 -11.28 30.71
N GLU A 390 -7.98 -10.46 29.70
CA GLU A 390 -8.89 -9.29 29.84
C GLU A 390 -10.38 -9.63 29.67
N PHE A 391 -10.73 -10.82 29.17
CA PHE A 391 -12.11 -11.21 28.86
C PHE A 391 -12.52 -12.56 29.47
N ARG A 392 -12.26 -12.80 30.76
CA ARG A 392 -12.90 -13.92 31.46
C ARG A 392 -14.31 -13.54 31.93
N PRO A 393 -15.38 -14.10 31.34
CA PRO A 393 -16.66 -14.16 32.04
C PRO A 393 -16.52 -15.08 33.26
N VAL A 394 -17.08 -14.68 34.40
CA VAL A 394 -17.26 -15.57 35.56
C VAL A 394 -18.21 -16.68 35.12
N GLN A 395 -17.72 -17.91 34.99
CA GLN A 395 -18.55 -19.09 34.82
C GLN A 395 -17.97 -20.33 35.52
N GLU A 396 -18.91 -21.08 36.08
CA GLU A 396 -18.80 -22.28 36.91
C GLU A 396 -17.88 -23.38 36.35
N PRO A 397 -17.31 -24.24 37.21
CA PRO A 397 -16.29 -25.18 36.80
C PRO A 397 -16.88 -26.33 35.96
N LEU A 398 -16.49 -26.39 34.69
CA LEU A 398 -16.47 -27.66 33.96
C LEU A 398 -15.10 -28.31 34.16
N PRO A 399 -15.01 -29.63 34.40
CA PRO A 399 -13.73 -30.30 34.55
C PRO A 399 -13.06 -30.41 33.18
N GLN A 400 -12.12 -29.51 32.90
CA GLN A 400 -11.15 -29.71 31.83
C GLN A 400 -9.91 -30.34 32.44
N GLU A 401 -9.77 -31.66 32.27
CA GLU A 401 -8.49 -32.33 32.47
C GLU A 401 -7.47 -31.76 31.48
N TYR A 402 -6.60 -30.88 31.96
CA TYR A 402 -5.41 -30.48 31.21
C TYR A 402 -4.49 -31.69 31.09
N ARG A 403 -4.40 -32.28 29.89
CA ARG A 403 -3.41 -33.30 29.59
C ARG A 403 -2.03 -32.63 29.42
N PRO A 404 -0.99 -33.07 30.14
CA PRO A 404 0.34 -32.50 29.97
C PRO A 404 0.88 -32.83 28.56
N ILE A 405 1.33 -31.80 27.83
CA ILE A 405 1.98 -31.92 26.52
C ILE A 405 3.46 -31.53 26.69
N VAL A 406 4.38 -32.38 26.24
CA VAL A 406 5.82 -32.09 26.23
C VAL A 406 6.31 -32.04 24.79
N THR A 407 7.22 -31.11 24.49
CA THR A 407 7.77 -30.89 23.14
C THR A 407 9.28 -30.77 23.18
N GLY A 408 9.95 -31.17 22.11
CA GLY A 408 11.40 -31.04 21.97
C GLY A 408 11.89 -31.18 20.53
N VAL A 409 13.20 -31.06 20.35
CA VAL A 409 13.87 -31.21 19.05
C VAL A 409 14.97 -32.26 19.17
N ALA A 410 15.04 -33.17 18.21
CA ALA A 410 16.08 -34.16 18.07
C ALA A 410 16.96 -33.80 16.87
N GLU A 411 18.27 -33.69 17.09
CA GLU A 411 19.25 -33.51 16.01
C GLU A 411 19.87 -34.85 15.62
N ILE A 412 19.70 -35.23 14.37
CA ILE A 412 20.20 -36.51 13.83
C ILE A 412 21.29 -36.22 12.82
N SER A 413 22.51 -36.64 13.12
CA SER A 413 23.64 -36.53 12.21
C SER A 413 23.51 -37.56 11.10
N ILE A 414 23.50 -37.11 9.84
CA ILE A 414 23.40 -37.93 8.62
C ILE A 414 24.71 -37.96 7.83
N LEU A 415 25.83 -37.70 8.52
CA LEU A 415 27.16 -37.79 7.95
C LEU A 415 27.37 -39.19 7.35
N PRO A 416 27.64 -39.30 6.03
CA PRO A 416 27.92 -40.59 5.43
C PRO A 416 29.24 -41.12 5.99
N GLN A 417 29.23 -42.30 6.61
CA GLN A 417 30.48 -42.95 7.02
C GLN A 417 31.38 -43.20 5.80
N GLU A 418 32.69 -43.05 5.99
CA GLU A 418 33.67 -43.38 4.96
C GLU A 418 33.52 -44.84 4.55
N LYS A 419 33.46 -45.12 3.25
CA LYS A 419 33.45 -46.49 2.73
C LYS A 419 34.75 -47.18 3.14
N LYS A 420 34.69 -48.11 4.09
CA LYS A 420 35.86 -48.94 4.42
C LYS A 420 36.15 -49.95 3.31
N LYS A 421 35.14 -50.35 2.53
CA LYS A 421 35.28 -51.29 1.40
C LYS A 421 34.41 -50.90 0.20
N TRP A 422 34.87 -51.22 -1.01
CA TRP A 422 34.24 -50.80 -2.27
C TRP A 422 32.79 -51.29 -2.47
N TYR A 423 32.42 -52.41 -1.82
CA TYR A 423 31.10 -53.05 -1.91
C TYR A 423 30.10 -52.59 -0.83
N GLU A 424 30.49 -51.74 0.12
CA GLU A 424 29.57 -51.22 1.15
C GLU A 424 28.59 -50.20 0.55
N ARG A 425 27.29 -50.50 0.66
CA ARG A 425 26.21 -49.58 0.29
C ARG A 425 26.15 -48.46 1.31
N ARG A 426 25.94 -47.22 0.83
CA ARG A 426 25.72 -46.05 1.71
C ARG A 426 24.59 -46.33 2.68
N GLU A 427 24.84 -46.05 3.95
CA GLU A 427 23.83 -46.09 5.00
C GLU A 427 22.73 -45.07 4.69
N LYS A 428 21.47 -45.52 4.76
CA LYS A 428 20.29 -44.72 4.44
C LYS A 428 19.41 -44.48 5.66
N ASN A 429 19.62 -45.20 6.74
CA ASN A 429 18.85 -45.09 7.98
C ASN A 429 19.76 -44.51 9.06
N PHE A 430 19.28 -43.48 9.75
CA PHE A 430 19.98 -42.79 10.83
C PHE A 430 19.04 -42.72 12.03
N TYR A 431 19.58 -42.68 13.24
CA TYR A 431 18.80 -42.77 14.47
C TYR A 431 19.28 -41.71 15.48
N SER A 432 18.36 -41.19 16.28
CA SER A 432 18.69 -40.39 17.45
C SER A 432 19.21 -41.27 18.59
N ASP A 433 19.86 -40.63 19.56
CA ASP A 433 20.02 -41.22 20.89
C ASP A 433 18.66 -41.47 21.56
N GLU A 434 18.66 -42.27 22.62
CA GLU A 434 17.47 -42.52 23.42
C GLU A 434 17.13 -41.25 24.22
N MET A 435 15.93 -40.71 24.02
CA MET A 435 15.48 -39.45 24.60
C MET A 435 14.37 -39.68 25.61
N GLU A 436 14.41 -38.98 26.74
CA GLU A 436 13.33 -38.97 27.73
C GLU A 436 12.23 -37.97 27.30
N HIS A 437 10.97 -38.39 27.34
CA HIS A 437 9.84 -37.50 27.00
C HIS A 437 9.26 -36.77 28.23
N GLY A 438 9.74 -37.04 29.45
CA GLY A 438 9.40 -36.27 30.66
C GLY A 438 7.99 -36.45 31.22
N LEU A 439 7.18 -37.39 30.72
CA LEU A 439 5.80 -37.66 31.18
C LEU A 439 5.68 -38.88 32.11
N GLY A 440 6.81 -39.42 32.58
CA GLY A 440 6.85 -40.65 33.38
C GLY A 440 6.60 -41.94 32.57
N PRO A 441 6.59 -43.11 33.22
CA PRO A 441 6.30 -44.38 32.55
C PRO A 441 4.82 -44.47 32.17
N GLY A 442 4.52 -44.83 30.92
CA GLY A 442 3.15 -44.90 30.42
C GLY A 442 3.05 -44.88 28.91
N ALA A 443 1.87 -45.16 28.38
CA ALA A 443 1.59 -44.99 26.96
C ALA A 443 1.46 -43.50 26.64
N ILE A 444 2.15 -43.06 25.57
CA ILE A 444 2.06 -41.70 25.06
C ILE A 444 1.73 -41.72 23.58
N PHE A 445 1.03 -40.68 23.12
CA PHE A 445 0.96 -40.35 21.70
C PHE A 445 2.18 -39.51 21.34
N LEU A 446 3.02 -40.02 20.44
CA LEU A 446 4.19 -39.33 19.93
C LEU A 446 3.95 -38.92 18.47
N SER A 447 4.28 -37.67 18.14
CA SER A 447 4.36 -37.18 16.77
C SER A 447 5.75 -36.60 16.53
N ALA A 448 6.39 -36.92 15.40
CA ALA A 448 7.72 -36.44 15.05
C ALA A 448 7.75 -35.98 13.58
N CYS A 449 8.21 -34.75 13.34
CA CYS A 449 8.15 -34.06 12.04
C CYS A 449 9.49 -33.40 11.70
N LEU A 450 9.85 -33.31 10.43
CA LEU A 450 11.09 -32.65 9.99
C LEU A 450 10.96 -31.13 10.13
N SER A 451 12.00 -30.48 10.66
CA SER A 451 12.10 -29.03 10.78
C SER A 451 13.22 -28.50 9.88
N ASP A 452 12.95 -27.40 9.15
CA ASP A 452 13.93 -26.68 8.32
C ASP A 452 14.44 -25.38 8.97
N GLU A 453 14.61 -25.39 10.29
CA GLU A 453 15.32 -24.33 11.02
C GLU A 453 16.81 -24.34 10.62
N ARG A 454 17.39 -23.19 10.22
CA ARG A 454 18.85 -23.00 10.03
C ARG A 454 19.42 -22.24 11.23
N GLU A 455 20.64 -22.57 11.65
CA GLU A 455 21.38 -21.75 12.62
C GLU A 455 21.61 -20.34 12.05
N GLU A 456 21.52 -19.34 12.93
CA GLU A 456 21.57 -17.92 12.63
C GLU A 456 22.93 -17.47 12.10
N GLU A 457 23.19 -17.66 10.81
CA GLU A 457 24.23 -16.90 10.10
C GLU A 457 23.69 -16.35 8.77
N GLU A 458 23.85 -15.03 8.65
CA GLU A 458 23.81 -14.21 7.45
C GLU A 458 22.60 -14.34 6.53
N VAL A 459 21.57 -13.51 6.76
CA VAL A 459 20.99 -12.53 5.80
C VAL A 459 19.88 -11.77 6.56
N LEU A 460 19.94 -10.44 6.60
CA LEU A 460 18.85 -9.57 7.03
C LEU A 460 17.81 -9.43 5.90
N LEU A 461 16.81 -10.31 5.88
CA LEU A 461 15.59 -10.16 5.09
C LEU A 461 14.42 -9.73 6.01
N PRO A 462 13.48 -8.90 5.55
CA PRO A 462 12.25 -8.60 6.29
C PRO A 462 11.42 -9.87 6.55
N ASP A 463 10.84 -10.00 7.75
CA ASP A 463 10.13 -11.20 8.26
C ASP A 463 9.07 -11.78 7.31
N MET A 464 8.47 -10.97 6.45
CA MET A 464 7.45 -11.40 5.48
C MET A 464 7.97 -12.35 4.38
N TRP A 465 9.29 -12.44 4.18
CA TRP A 465 9.92 -13.31 3.19
C TRP A 465 10.83 -14.38 3.80
N ASN A 466 10.88 -14.45 5.14
CA ASN A 466 11.69 -15.39 5.87
C ASN A 466 10.90 -16.71 6.05
N ARG A 467 11.01 -17.64 5.09
CA ARG A 467 10.40 -18.99 5.20
C ARG A 467 11.21 -19.92 6.15
N LYS A 468 11.69 -19.40 7.27
CA LYS A 468 12.32 -20.21 8.33
C LYS A 468 11.20 -20.79 9.23
N ASP A 469 11.46 -21.92 9.87
CA ASP A 469 10.58 -22.60 10.84
C ASP A 469 9.41 -23.41 10.24
N VAL A 470 9.55 -23.91 9.01
CA VAL A 470 8.55 -24.84 8.43
C VAL A 470 8.71 -26.25 9.01
N ILE A 471 7.59 -26.82 9.45
CA ILE A 471 7.48 -28.18 9.96
C ILE A 471 6.76 -29.05 8.93
N TYR A 472 7.44 -30.08 8.44
CA TYR A 472 6.90 -31.02 7.47
C TYR A 472 6.37 -32.27 8.18
N SER A 473 5.05 -32.47 8.10
CA SER A 473 4.34 -33.64 8.63
C SER A 473 3.75 -34.48 7.50
N GLY A 474 3.90 -35.80 7.59
CA GLY A 474 3.39 -36.74 6.58
C GLY A 474 4.28 -36.86 5.33
N PRO A 475 3.75 -37.45 4.24
CA PRO A 475 4.46 -37.59 2.96
C PRO A 475 4.70 -36.21 2.36
N HIS A 476 5.95 -35.73 2.38
CA HIS A 476 6.34 -34.40 1.90
C HIS A 476 6.53 -34.37 0.36
N ASP A 477 6.57 -35.53 -0.29
CA ASP A 477 6.66 -35.66 -1.74
C ASP A 477 5.41 -35.19 -2.48
N VAL A 478 4.27 -35.09 -1.78
CA VAL A 478 3.04 -34.45 -2.30
C VAL A 478 3.25 -32.98 -2.69
N PHE A 479 4.27 -32.33 -2.14
CA PHE A 479 4.62 -30.95 -2.46
C PHE A 479 5.68 -30.84 -3.56
N ALA A 480 6.13 -31.95 -4.16
CA ALA A 480 7.16 -31.93 -5.20
C ALA A 480 6.72 -31.08 -6.42
N GLY A 481 7.58 -30.15 -6.85
CA GLY A 481 7.30 -29.24 -7.97
C GLY A 481 6.43 -28.04 -7.62
N SER A 482 5.99 -27.89 -6.37
CA SER A 482 5.28 -26.71 -5.87
C SER A 482 6.21 -25.73 -5.15
N GLU A 483 5.70 -24.54 -4.83
CA GLU A 483 6.40 -23.58 -3.97
C GLU A 483 6.56 -24.03 -2.50
N TYR A 484 5.85 -25.10 -2.10
CA TYR A 484 5.92 -25.75 -0.78
C TYR A 484 6.88 -26.94 -0.77
N ALA A 485 7.51 -27.25 -1.91
CA ALA A 485 8.48 -28.33 -2.03
C ALA A 485 9.60 -28.13 -1.01
N MET A 486 9.88 -29.17 -0.24
CA MET A 486 11.08 -29.20 0.59
C MET A 486 12.30 -29.15 -0.36
N GLY A 487 13.22 -28.21 -0.15
CA GLY A 487 14.48 -28.14 -0.90
C GLY A 487 15.45 -29.29 -0.60
N LEU A 488 14.96 -30.41 -0.06
CA LEU A 488 15.72 -31.54 0.45
C LEU A 488 15.34 -32.85 -0.26
N ALA A 489 16.21 -33.85 -0.11
CA ALA A 489 15.93 -35.22 -0.49
C ALA A 489 14.69 -35.75 0.23
N ASN A 490 13.93 -36.65 -0.39
CA ASN A 490 12.81 -37.26 0.31
C ASN A 490 13.28 -38.03 1.55
N VAL A 491 12.66 -37.77 2.70
CA VAL A 491 13.03 -38.34 4.00
C VAL A 491 11.81 -38.89 4.73
N SER A 492 11.85 -40.16 5.13
CA SER A 492 10.80 -40.75 5.98
C SER A 492 11.25 -40.76 7.45
N VAL A 493 10.38 -40.28 8.33
CA VAL A 493 10.58 -40.27 9.78
C VAL A 493 9.72 -41.37 10.43
N GLY A 494 10.30 -42.08 11.39
CA GLY A 494 9.58 -43.01 12.26
C GLY A 494 10.13 -42.93 13.67
N TRP A 495 9.47 -43.58 14.63
CA TRP A 495 9.90 -43.58 16.02
C TRP A 495 9.62 -44.91 16.71
N VAL A 496 10.37 -45.18 17.78
CA VAL A 496 10.19 -46.32 18.68
C VAL A 496 9.98 -45.77 20.08
N LEU A 497 8.91 -46.20 20.75
CA LEU A 497 8.59 -45.81 22.12
C LEU A 497 8.94 -46.95 23.09
N TYR A 498 9.49 -46.60 24.25
CA TYR A 498 9.76 -47.51 25.37
C TYR A 498 8.92 -47.12 26.60
N PRO A 499 7.63 -47.53 26.67
CA PRO A 499 6.68 -47.04 27.67
C PRO A 499 7.12 -47.27 29.12
N LYS A 500 7.80 -48.39 29.40
CA LYS A 500 8.28 -48.72 30.75
C LYS A 500 9.41 -47.82 31.24
N LYS A 501 10.17 -47.21 30.32
CA LYS A 501 11.30 -46.32 30.64
C LYS A 501 10.94 -44.85 30.53
N GLY A 502 9.82 -44.51 29.86
CA GLY A 502 9.49 -43.12 29.55
C GLY A 502 10.40 -42.50 28.49
N THR A 503 10.96 -43.33 27.59
CA THR A 503 11.93 -42.92 26.58
C THR A 503 11.49 -43.30 25.16
N PHE A 504 12.04 -42.63 24.16
CA PHE A 504 11.80 -42.93 22.75
C PHE A 504 13.03 -42.68 21.89
N ARG A 505 13.03 -43.19 20.65
CA ARG A 505 14.05 -42.93 19.63
C ARG A 505 13.38 -42.54 18.32
N ILE A 506 13.99 -41.61 17.60
CA ILE A 506 13.54 -41.19 16.27
C ILE A 506 14.49 -41.79 15.24
N GLY A 507 13.91 -42.45 14.23
CA GLY A 507 14.60 -42.97 13.06
C GLY A 507 14.28 -42.16 11.81
N VAL A 508 15.29 -41.90 11.01
CA VAL A 508 15.19 -41.12 9.77
C VAL A 508 15.80 -41.90 8.62
N ARG A 509 15.06 -42.06 7.52
CA ARG A 509 15.57 -42.69 6.29
C ARG A 509 15.64 -41.68 5.16
N VAL A 510 16.84 -41.53 4.59
CA VAL A 510 17.14 -40.63 3.49
C VAL A 510 17.06 -41.37 2.16
N HIS A 511 16.13 -40.99 1.28
CA HIS A 511 15.85 -41.69 0.02
C HIS A 511 16.71 -41.22 -1.16
N ARG A 512 17.18 -39.96 -1.16
CA ARG A 512 18.04 -39.38 -2.22
C ARG A 512 19.31 -38.75 -1.64
N LYS A 513 20.32 -38.54 -2.48
CA LYS A 513 21.58 -37.87 -2.07
C LYS A 513 21.26 -36.45 -1.58
N THR A 514 21.78 -36.08 -0.41
CA THR A 514 21.66 -34.75 0.18
C THR A 514 23.03 -34.24 0.57
N GLU A 515 23.21 -32.92 0.56
CA GLU A 515 24.42 -32.22 0.99
C GLU A 515 24.39 -31.87 2.48
N ARG A 516 23.25 -32.04 3.16
CA ARG A 516 23.14 -31.82 4.60
C ARG A 516 23.87 -32.91 5.40
N THR A 517 24.50 -32.48 6.48
CA THR A 517 25.21 -33.33 7.44
C THR A 517 24.38 -33.62 8.70
N ARG A 518 23.33 -32.82 8.96
CA ARG A 518 22.41 -32.95 10.10
C ARG A 518 20.96 -32.70 9.69
N LEU A 519 20.02 -33.38 10.35
CA LEU A 519 18.58 -33.17 10.22
C LEU A 519 17.98 -32.88 11.60
N ARG A 520 17.09 -31.89 11.66
CA ARG A 520 16.30 -31.56 12.86
C ARG A 520 14.93 -32.21 12.76
N VAL A 521 14.52 -32.94 13.80
CA VAL A 521 13.18 -33.52 13.92
C VAL A 521 12.53 -32.96 15.18
N ARG A 522 11.43 -32.22 15.04
CA ARG A 522 10.63 -31.74 16.16
C ARG A 522 9.62 -32.79 16.56
N TRP A 523 9.44 -32.98 17.87
CA TRP A 523 8.53 -33.99 18.41
C TRP A 523 7.62 -33.43 19.50
N TRP A 524 6.45 -34.07 19.64
CA TRP A 524 5.44 -33.80 20.66
C TRP A 524 5.00 -35.11 21.30
N ALA A 525 4.87 -35.12 22.62
CA ALA A 525 4.38 -36.23 23.42
C ALA A 525 3.16 -35.80 24.24
N VAL A 526 2.10 -36.61 24.21
CA VAL A 526 0.86 -36.41 24.99
C VAL A 526 0.55 -37.67 25.78
N GLN A 527 0.25 -37.53 27.07
CA GLN A 527 -0.12 -38.65 27.94
C GLN A 527 -1.44 -39.29 27.49
N ALA A 528 -1.45 -40.61 27.29
CA ALA A 528 -2.68 -41.34 26.99
C ALA A 528 -3.50 -41.51 28.28
N SER A 529 -4.80 -41.20 28.24
CA SER A 529 -5.72 -41.43 29.38
C SER A 529 -5.95 -42.93 29.60
N GLU A 530 -6.07 -43.36 30.85
CA GLU A 530 -6.26 -44.78 31.24
C GLU A 530 -7.54 -45.45 30.68
N SER A 531 -8.42 -44.74 29.96
CA SER A 531 -9.60 -45.35 29.32
C SER A 531 -9.33 -46.07 27.99
N GLU A 532 -8.11 -46.02 27.44
CA GLU A 532 -7.78 -46.64 26.13
C GLU A 532 -6.69 -47.72 26.18
N ALA A 533 -6.21 -48.08 27.38
CA ALA A 533 -5.07 -48.99 27.57
C ALA A 533 -5.43 -50.37 28.16
N ALA A 534 -6.53 -50.99 27.71
CA ALA A 534 -6.82 -52.39 28.01
C ALA A 534 -6.88 -53.24 26.72
N PRO A 535 -6.21 -54.42 26.64
CA PRO A 535 -6.36 -55.30 25.50
C PRO A 535 -7.64 -56.14 25.67
N ALA A 536 -8.70 -55.79 24.95
CA ALA A 536 -9.83 -56.70 24.77
C ALA A 536 -9.46 -57.75 23.71
N SER A 537 -9.25 -58.96 24.18
CA SER A 537 -9.31 -60.15 23.33
C SER A 537 -10.72 -60.26 22.73
N GLY A 538 -10.79 -60.43 21.39
CA GLY A 538 -12.03 -60.81 20.69
C GLY A 538 -12.54 -59.81 19.65
N SER A 539 -12.02 -59.93 18.43
CA SER A 539 -12.63 -59.60 17.12
C SER A 539 -13.28 -58.21 16.84
N LEU A 540 -12.52 -57.40 16.07
CA LEU A 540 -12.88 -56.52 14.92
C LEU A 540 -13.88 -55.35 15.13
N PRO A 541 -13.60 -54.12 14.62
CA PRO A 541 -13.47 -53.89 13.17
C PRO A 541 -12.34 -52.94 12.73
N MET A 542 -11.91 -53.10 11.47
CA MET A 542 -11.08 -52.13 10.75
C MET A 542 -11.77 -50.76 10.70
N ILE A 543 -11.09 -49.70 11.16
CA ILE A 543 -11.48 -48.33 10.81
C ILE A 543 -10.41 -47.71 9.93
N LYS A 544 -10.88 -47.43 8.71
CA LYS A 544 -10.22 -46.81 7.58
C LYS A 544 -9.74 -45.39 7.92
N THR A 545 -8.61 -45.07 7.32
CA THR A 545 -8.08 -43.74 7.03
C THR A 545 -9.16 -42.71 6.65
N MET A 546 -9.22 -41.58 7.37
CA MET A 546 -9.88 -40.36 6.91
C MET A 546 -8.96 -39.61 5.94
N GLN A 547 -8.87 -40.12 4.72
CA GLN A 547 -8.40 -39.39 3.53
C GLN A 547 -9.36 -39.80 2.42
N GLU A 548 -10.39 -39.00 2.17
CA GLU A 548 -11.14 -38.87 0.90
C GLU A 548 -12.50 -38.22 1.17
N ALA A 549 -12.57 -36.89 0.99
CA ALA A 549 -13.84 -36.18 0.84
C ALA A 549 -13.63 -34.94 -0.03
N ALA A 550 -13.33 -35.17 -1.32
CA ALA A 550 -13.68 -34.28 -2.42
C ALA A 550 -13.27 -34.97 -3.73
N VAL A 551 -14.24 -35.43 -4.51
CA VAL A 551 -14.35 -35.21 -5.97
C VAL A 551 -15.49 -36.07 -6.55
N SER A 552 -16.44 -35.33 -7.13
CA SER A 552 -17.39 -35.64 -8.21
C SER A 552 -18.34 -36.85 -8.12
N ARG A 553 -19.62 -36.50 -8.01
CA ARG A 553 -20.71 -37.16 -8.74
C ARG A 553 -20.45 -37.04 -10.25
N HIS A 554 -20.45 -38.16 -10.96
CA HIS A 554 -20.99 -38.30 -12.32
C HIS A 554 -21.20 -39.80 -12.61
N GLU A 555 -22.46 -40.24 -12.66
CA GLU A 555 -22.86 -41.50 -13.29
C GLU A 555 -23.04 -41.28 -14.81
N PRO A 556 -22.77 -42.30 -15.64
CA PRO A 556 -23.30 -42.39 -16.99
C PRO A 556 -24.51 -43.33 -17.03
N VAL A 557 -25.66 -42.83 -17.47
CA VAL A 557 -26.60 -43.53 -18.38
C VAL A 557 -27.14 -42.51 -19.35
#